data_AF-A0A290MJ69-F1
#
_entry.id   AF-A0A290MJ69-F1
#
_cell.length_a   1.000
_cell.length_b   1.000
_cell.length_c   1.000
_cell.angle_alpha   90.00
_cell.angle_beta   90.00
_cell.angle_gamma   90.00
#
_symmetry.space_group_name_H-M   'P 1'
#
loop_
_entity.id
_entity.type
_entity.pdbx_description
1 polymer ?
#
loop_
_entity_poly.entity_id
_entity_poly.type
_entity_poly.pdbx_seq_one_letter_code
_entity_poly.pdbx_strand_id
1 'polypeptide(L)' 'MNKLKLRPLEDETPVKVTVDLPAATHRNLLAYAQAHAAQTGGKAAEPARLVVPMLDQFMASDRAFVRGRKGREG' A
#
# COMPACT_ATOMS: atom_id res chain seq x y z
N MET A 1 39.60 -0.66 7.64
CA MET A 1 38.69 -0.90 6.50
C MET A 1 37.30 -1.18 7.04
N ASN A 2 36.41 -0.18 7.03
CA ASN A 2 35.09 -0.29 7.65
C ASN A 2 34.15 -1.04 6.69
N LYS A 3 33.82 -2.31 6.99
CA LYS A 3 32.88 -3.09 6.16
C LYS A 3 31.49 -2.50 6.33
N LEU A 4 30.93 -1.97 5.23
CA LEU A 4 29.52 -1.59 5.14
C LEU A 4 28.68 -2.86 5.40
N LYS A 5 28.05 -2.95 6.57
CA LYS A 5 27.16 -4.07 6.91
C LYS A 5 25.78 -3.78 6.32
N LEU A 6 25.58 -4.16 5.06
CA LEU A 6 24.26 -4.18 4.46
C LEU A 6 23.50 -5.38 5.04
N ARG A 7 22.28 -5.12 5.52
CA ARG A 7 21.34 -6.19 5.85
C ARG A 7 20.93 -6.90 4.54
N PRO A 8 20.46 -8.16 4.60
CA PRO A 8 19.88 -8.82 3.44
C PRO A 8 18.84 -7.88 2.80
N LEU A 9 18.94 -7.71 1.49
CA LEU A 9 17.96 -6.94 0.74
C LEU A 9 16.61 -7.66 0.88
N GLU A 10 15.55 -6.89 1.13
CA GLU A 10 14.20 -7.44 1.13
C GLU A 10 13.90 -7.99 -0.26
N ASP A 11 13.15 -9.09 -0.33
CA ASP A 11 12.71 -9.63 -1.61
C ASP A 11 11.66 -8.68 -2.20
N GLU A 12 12.10 -7.86 -3.15
CA GLU A 12 11.25 -6.90 -3.85
C GLU A 12 10.55 -7.52 -5.08
N THR A 13 10.52 -8.85 -5.21
CA THR A 13 9.87 -9.52 -6.34
C THR A 13 8.38 -9.14 -6.39
N PRO A 14 7.92 -8.46 -7.46
CA PRO A 14 6.55 -8.00 -7.54
C PRO A 14 5.59 -9.19 -7.72
N VAL A 15 4.58 -9.27 -6.86
CA VAL A 15 3.52 -10.28 -6.96
C VAL A 15 2.28 -9.67 -7.62
N LYS A 16 1.78 -10.31 -8.68
CA LYS A 16 0.54 -9.89 -9.34
C LYS A 16 -0.66 -10.56 -8.68
N VAL A 17 -1.61 -9.75 -8.20
CA VAL A 17 -2.90 -10.20 -7.67
C VAL A 17 -4.02 -9.63 -8.54
N THR A 18 -4.96 -10.48 -8.96
CA THR A 18 -6.18 -10.07 -9.66
C THR A 18 -7.34 -10.12 -8.68
N VAL A 19 -8.14 -9.04 -8.61
CA VAL A 19 -9.29 -8.93 -7.70
C VAL A 19 -10.48 -8.38 -8.47
N ASP A 20 -11.64 -9.02 -8.32
CA ASP A 20 -12.90 -8.48 -8.82
C ASP A 20 -13.48 -7.49 -7.80
N LEU A 21 -13.77 -6.27 -8.26
CA LEU A 21 -14.33 -5.22 -7.42
C LEU A 21 -15.83 -5.05 -7.73
N PRO A 22 -16.69 -4.94 -6.70
CA PRO A 22 -18.05 -4.46 -6.90
C PRO A 22 -18.06 -3.10 -7.61
N ALA A 23 -19.02 -2.89 -8.51
CA ALA A 23 -19.12 -1.65 -9.28
C ALA A 23 -19.18 -0.39 -8.39
N ALA A 24 -19.84 -0.47 -7.24
CA ALA A 24 -19.88 0.61 -6.26
C ALA A 24 -18.49 0.95 -5.70
N THR A 25 -17.68 -0.07 -5.38
CA THR A 25 -16.31 0.11 -4.89
C THR A 25 -15.43 0.76 -5.94
N HIS A 26 -15.51 0.33 -7.20
CA HIS A 26 -14.76 0.96 -8.29
C HIS A 26 -15.12 2.45 -8.47
N ARG A 27 -16.42 2.79 -8.44
CA ARG A 27 -16.89 4.19 -8.51
C ARG A 27 -16.38 5.02 -7.33
N ASN A 28 -16.36 4.44 -6.13
CA ASN A 28 -15.83 5.12 -4.94
C ASN A 28 -14.32 5.37 -5.06
N LEU A 29 -13.55 4.42 -5.61
CA LEU A 29 -12.11 4.63 -5.87
C LEU A 29 -11.85 5.75 -6.87
N LEU A 30 -12.64 5.83 -7.93
CA LEU A 30 -12.57 6.93 -8.89
C LEU A 30 -12.88 8.28 -8.22
N ALA A 31 -13.96 8.35 -7.45
CA ALA A 31 -14.33 9.56 -6.72
C ALA A 31 -13.25 9.98 -5.71
N TYR A 32 -12.67 9.02 -4.99
CA TYR A 32 -11.55 9.26 -4.08
C TYR A 32 -10.32 9.80 -4.81
N ALA A 33 -9.96 9.24 -5.96
CA ALA A 33 -8.84 9.72 -6.77
C ALA A 33 -9.01 11.19 -7.17
N GLN A 34 -10.22 11.57 -7.58
CA GLN A 34 -10.55 12.95 -7.96
C GLN A 34 -10.48 13.89 -6.75
N ALA A 35 -11.08 13.50 -5.62
CA ALA A 35 -11.05 14.30 -4.40
C ALA A 35 -9.62 14.49 -3.88
N HIS A 36 -8.79 13.46 -3.93
CA HIS A 36 -7.38 13.52 -3.53
C HIS A 36 -6.56 14.42 -4.46
N ALA A 37 -6.77 14.33 -5.78
CA ALA A 37 -6.12 15.18 -6.76
C ALA A 37 -6.47 16.67 -6.57
N ALA A 38 -7.74 16.97 -6.34
CA ALA A 38 -8.20 18.33 -6.05
C ALA A 38 -7.51 18.93 -4.81
N GLN A 39 -7.27 18.11 -3.77
CA GLN A 39 -6.59 18.54 -2.54
C GLN A 39 -5.07 18.72 -2.70
N THR A 40 -4.45 17.93 -3.57
CA THR A 40 -2.99 17.90 -3.75
C THR A 40 -2.49 18.73 -4.94
N GLY A 41 -3.40 19.32 -5.72
CA GLY A 41 -3.08 20.05 -6.95
C GLY A 41 -2.57 19.14 -8.09
N GLY A 42 -2.83 17.83 -7.98
CA GLY A 42 -2.34 16.81 -8.90
C GLY A 42 -3.39 16.32 -9.90
N LYS A 43 -3.02 15.28 -10.67
CA LYS A 43 -3.97 14.53 -11.50
C LYS A 43 -4.57 13.38 -10.68
N ALA A 44 -5.82 13.03 -10.96
CA ALA A 44 -6.45 11.85 -10.38
C ALA A 44 -5.66 10.59 -10.75
N ALA A 45 -5.31 9.80 -9.75
CA ALA A 45 -4.63 8.54 -9.96
C ALA A 45 -5.60 7.48 -10.50
N GLU A 46 -5.07 6.55 -11.28
CA GLU A 46 -5.81 5.33 -11.65
C GLU A 46 -6.21 4.55 -10.38
N PRO A 47 -7.46 4.03 -10.28
CA PRO A 47 -7.93 3.30 -9.09
C PRO A 47 -6.97 2.21 -8.61
N ALA A 48 -6.38 1.44 -9.52
CA ALA A 48 -5.44 0.37 -9.19
C ALA A 48 -4.18 0.87 -8.48
N ARG A 49 -3.72 2.09 -8.77
CA ARG A 49 -2.54 2.70 -8.13
C ARG A 49 -2.81 3.15 -6.69
N LEU A 50 -4.08 3.30 -6.32
CA LEU A 50 -4.48 3.64 -4.95
C LEU A 50 -4.53 2.41 -4.05
N VAL A 51 -4.82 1.23 -4.61
CA VAL A 51 -5.07 0.01 -3.83
C VAL A 51 -3.87 -0.35 -2.96
N VAL A 52 -2.66 -0.41 -3.53
CA VAL A 52 -1.45 -0.80 -2.79
C VAL A 52 -1.17 0.14 -1.61
N PRO A 53 -0.99 1.47 -1.80
CA PRO A 53 -0.69 2.35 -0.68
C PRO A 53 -1.83 2.43 0.36
N MET A 54 -3.09 2.25 -0.06
CA MET A 54 -4.21 2.18 0.89
C MET A 54 -4.15 0.91 1.75
N LEU A 55 -3.83 -0.24 1.15
CA LEU A 55 -3.66 -1.50 1.89
C LEU A 55 -2.46 -1.45 2.83
N ASP A 56 -1.34 -0.88 2.39
CA ASP A 56 -0.15 -0.70 3.23
C ASP A 56 -0.46 0.17 4.44
N GLN A 57 -1.13 1.30 4.22
CA GLN A 57 -1.53 2.20 5.31
C GLN A 57 -2.54 1.53 6.25
N PHE A 58 -3.48 0.75 5.70
CA PHE A 58 -4.43 -0.02 6.49
C PHE A 58 -3.69 -1.02 7.40
N MET A 59 -2.81 -1.86 6.84
CA MET A 59 -2.02 -2.84 7.60
C MET A 59 -1.10 -2.18 8.63
N ALA A 60 -0.46 -1.06 8.27
CA ALA A 60 0.39 -0.31 9.19
C ALA A 60 -0.39 0.29 10.37
N SER A 61 -1.67 0.63 10.17
CA SER A 61 -2.55 1.16 11.20
C SER A 61 -3.19 0.09 12.10
N ASP A 62 -3.25 -1.17 11.64
CA ASP A 62 -3.78 -2.28 12.40
C ASP A 62 -2.82 -2.70 13.53
N ARG A 63 -3.16 -2.33 14.77
CA ARG A 63 -2.35 -2.64 15.95
C ARG A 63 -2.18 -4.13 16.22
N ALA A 64 -3.20 -4.95 15.92
CA ALA A 64 -3.12 -6.40 16.13
C ALA A 64 -2.14 -7.01 15.13
N PHE A 65 -2.20 -6.58 13.88
CA PHE A 65 -1.25 -6.96 12.84
C PHE A 65 0.18 -6.53 13.20
N VAL A 66 0.39 -5.25 13.56
CA VAL A 66 1.71 -4.72 13.93
C VAL A 66 2.33 -5.45 15.12
N ARG A 67 1.53 -5.79 16.14
CA ARG A 67 2.01 -6.54 17.32
C ARG A 67 2.41 -7.98 16.97
N GLY A 68 1.62 -8.66 16.14
CA GLY A 68 1.93 -10.02 15.70
C GLY A 68 3.20 -10.11 14.86
N ARG A 69 3.52 -9.06 14.10
CA ARG A 69 4.73 -8.99 13.28
C ARG A 69 6.01 -8.82 14.11
N LYS A 70 6.00 -7.94 15.13
CA LYS A 70 7.13 -7.78 16.06
C LYS A 70 7.47 -9.04 16.85
N GLY A 71 6.49 -9.92 17.11
CA GLY A 71 6.72 -11.18 17.82
C GLY A 71 7.30 -12.31 16.98
N ARG A 72 7.36 -12.17 15.64
CA ARG A 72 7.90 -13.18 14.71
C ARG A 72 9.27 -12.80 14.13
N GLU A 73 9.74 -11.59 14.40
CA GLU A 73 11.06 -11.07 14.00
C GLU A 73 12.09 -11.16 15.16
N GLY A 74 11.78 -11.89 16.23
CA GLY A 74 12.66 -12.14 17.39
C GLY A 74 13.29 -13.53 17.36
#